data_AF-A0A8C7K4W9-F1
#
_entry.id   AF-A0A8C7K4W9-F1
#
_cell.length_a   1.000
_cell.length_b   1.000
_cell.length_c   1.000
_cell.angle_alpha   90.00
_cell.angle_beta   90.00
_cell.angle_gamma   90.00
#
_symmetry.space_group_name_H-M   'P 1'
#
loop_
_entity.id
_entity.type
_entity.pdbx_description
1 polymer ?
#
loop_
_entity_poly.entity_id
_entity_poly.type
_entity_poly.pdbx_seq_one_letter_code
_entity_poly.pdbx_strand_id
1 'polypeptide(L)'
;MVIILSEELCGRDAAIIVSDFTLFASCTRHSILSGAFGNAPSLHHSAFSIIIIGGPETIKGYVSIMVDDVPPIINIAIALKIQPNDGPVFFKVDGTRFGQSRTIKLLTGSKYKVEVVMKPANADATTMNIGGITIPLEQQSKDEESVVYHGQYDTEGVPHTKSGDRQPVQVSIEFGKAGQFETIWQVKYYNYYKRDQCQFGNKFTNIEYECKPNETRSLMWINKEVFN
;
A
#
# COMPACT_ATOMS: atom_id res chain seq x y z
N MET A 1 2.74 34.35 -3.71
CA MET A 1 2.95 34.33 -2.26
C MET A 1 2.26 33.10 -1.71
N VAL A 2 3.01 32.15 -1.15
CA VAL A 2 2.47 30.90 -0.58
C VAL A 2 2.40 31.09 0.92
N ILE A 3 1.21 30.94 1.51
CA ILE A 3 1.01 31.00 2.96
C ILE A 3 0.92 29.57 3.46
N ILE A 4 1.87 29.14 4.28
CA ILE A 4 1.87 27.83 4.92
C ILE A 4 1.28 28.02 6.32
N LEU A 5 0.14 27.40 6.59
CA LEU A 5 -0.48 27.36 7.92
C LEU A 5 -0.06 26.06 8.62
N SER A 6 0.57 26.17 9.78
CA SER A 6 0.87 25.04 10.67
C SER A 6 -0.40 24.58 11.41
N GLU A 7 -0.57 23.28 11.61
CA GLU A 7 -1.67 22.69 12.41
C GLU A 7 -1.74 23.22 13.84
N GLU A 8 -0.66 23.77 14.39
CA GLU A 8 -0.62 24.37 15.75
C GLU A 8 -1.54 25.60 15.91
N LEU A 9 -2.10 26.14 14.83
CA LEU A 9 -3.04 27.26 14.87
C LEU A 9 -4.51 26.82 14.97
N CYS A 10 -4.80 25.51 14.96
CA CYS A 10 -6.16 25.00 15.07
C CYS A 10 -6.73 25.25 16.49
N GLY A 11 -7.51 26.33 16.63
CA GLY A 11 -8.18 26.71 17.88
C GLY A 11 -7.72 28.05 18.47
N ARG A 12 -6.82 28.79 17.81
CA ARG A 12 -6.46 30.16 18.18
C ARG A 12 -6.64 31.07 16.97
N ASP A 13 -7.30 32.21 17.17
CA ASP A 13 -7.35 33.27 16.15
C ASP A 13 -5.90 33.68 15.83
N ALA A 14 -5.46 33.40 14.61
CA ALA A 14 -4.10 33.64 14.16
C ALA A 14 -4.12 34.70 13.06
N ALA A 15 -3.59 35.88 13.38
CA ALA A 15 -3.34 36.91 12.38
C ALA A 15 -1.97 36.64 11.73
N ILE A 16 -1.95 36.41 10.41
CA ILE A 16 -0.71 36.33 9.66
C ILE A 16 -0.54 37.63 8.90
N ILE A 17 0.48 38.40 9.27
CA ILE A 17 0.85 39.63 8.58
C ILE A 17 1.81 39.23 7.47
N VAL A 18 1.42 39.47 6.22
CA VAL A 18 2.34 39.38 5.09
C VAL A 18 2.27 40.70 4.35
N SER A 19 3.44 41.35 4.20
CA SER A 19 3.70 42.63 3.52
C SER A 19 2.46 43.40 3.04
N ASP A 20 2.17 44.51 3.70
CA ASP A 20 1.13 45.52 3.43
C ASP A 20 -0.34 45.07 3.49
N PHE A 21 -0.63 43.80 3.79
CA PHE A 21 -2.01 43.31 3.98
C PHE A 21 -2.18 42.55 5.29
N THR A 22 -3.26 42.84 6.02
CA THR A 22 -3.65 42.08 7.21
C THR A 22 -4.54 40.92 6.79
N LEU A 23 -4.03 39.68 6.89
CA LEU A 23 -4.81 38.49 6.61
C LEU A 23 -5.49 38.01 7.90
N PHE A 24 -6.82 37.97 7.90
CA PHE A 24 -7.61 37.32 8.96
C PHE A 24 -7.95 35.90 8.52
N ALA A 25 -7.21 34.91 9.02
CA ALA A 25 -7.57 33.51 8.88
C ALA A 25 -8.47 33.12 10.06
N SER A 26 -9.78 32.98 9.83
CA SER A 26 -10.70 32.36 10.78
C SER A 26 -10.93 30.91 10.38
N CYS A 27 -10.49 29.97 11.23
CA CYS A 27 -10.77 28.56 11.05
C CYS A 27 -12.14 28.24 11.65
N THR A 28 -13.20 28.34 10.85
CA THR A 28 -14.52 27.82 11.24
C THR A 28 -14.72 26.42 10.65
N ARG A 29 -14.81 25.40 11.51
CA ARG A 29 -15.36 24.09 11.11
C ARG A 29 -16.80 24.31 10.67
N HIS A 30 -17.07 24.30 9.37
CA HIS A 30 -18.42 24.19 8.86
C HIS A 30 -18.71 22.71 8.60
N SER A 31 -19.69 22.16 9.32
CA SER A 31 -20.42 20.99 8.87
C SER A 31 -21.29 21.40 7.69
N ILE A 32 -20.91 21.02 6.46
CA ILE A 32 -21.76 21.18 5.28
C ILE A 32 -22.90 20.17 5.41
N LEU A 33 -24.06 20.62 5.89
CA LEU A 33 -25.32 19.90 5.69
C LEU A 33 -25.73 20.10 4.23
N SER A 34 -25.55 19.07 3.40
CA SER A 34 -26.12 19.04 2.05
C SER A 34 -27.62 18.82 2.13
N GLY A 35 -28.38 19.91 2.08
CA GLY A 35 -29.82 19.90 1.90
C GLY A 35 -30.17 19.91 0.42
N ALA A 36 -30.98 18.92 0.00
CA ALA A 36 -31.72 18.81 -1.26
C ALA A 36 -30.92 18.44 -2.53
N PHE A 37 -30.71 17.14 -2.76
CA PHE A 37 -31.30 16.32 -3.83
C PHE A 37 -30.56 14.96 -3.89
N GLY A 38 -31.27 13.87 -3.62
CA GLY A 38 -30.96 12.49 -4.08
C GLY A 38 -29.66 11.82 -3.61
N ASN A 39 -29.78 10.91 -2.63
CA ASN A 39 -28.91 9.77 -2.28
C ASN A 39 -27.50 9.72 -2.93
N ALA A 40 -26.52 10.35 -2.27
CA ALA A 40 -25.10 10.03 -2.43
C ALA A 40 -24.47 9.88 -1.03
N PRO A 41 -23.53 8.93 -0.81
CA PRO A 41 -22.92 8.73 0.50
C PRO A 41 -22.09 9.95 0.91
N SER A 42 -22.16 10.28 2.21
CA SER A 42 -21.51 11.43 2.83
C SER A 42 -20.00 11.29 2.80
N LEU A 43 -19.36 11.91 1.80
CA LEU A 43 -17.92 12.13 1.73
C LEU A 43 -17.54 13.20 2.78
N HIS A 44 -16.88 12.77 3.86
CA HIS A 44 -16.31 13.67 4.88
C HIS A 44 -15.10 14.43 4.29
N HIS A 45 -15.35 15.47 3.52
CA HIS A 45 -14.33 16.44 3.13
C HIS A 45 -14.25 17.52 4.21
N SER A 46 -13.11 17.62 4.89
CA SER A 46 -12.78 18.80 5.69
C SER A 46 -12.45 19.95 4.74
N ALA A 47 -13.47 20.72 4.32
CA ALA A 47 -13.27 21.92 3.52
C ALA A 47 -12.90 23.09 4.43
N PHE A 48 -11.70 23.65 4.28
CA PHE A 48 -11.30 24.88 4.94
C PHE A 48 -11.59 26.08 4.03
N SER A 49 -12.23 27.10 4.57
CA SER A 49 -12.50 28.36 3.86
C SER A 49 -11.49 29.39 4.34
N ILE A 50 -10.63 29.91 3.46
CA ILE A 50 -9.77 31.06 3.76
C ILE A 50 -10.44 32.31 3.18
N ILE A 51 -10.82 33.26 4.04
CA ILE A 51 -11.38 34.55 3.60
C ILE A 51 -10.22 35.55 3.50
N ILE A 52 -9.88 35.97 2.28
CA ILE A 52 -8.92 37.04 2.06
C ILE A 52 -9.71 38.36 2.06
N ILE A 53 -9.54 39.18 3.10
CA ILE A 53 -10.15 40.52 3.17
C ILE A 53 -9.13 41.53 2.66
N GLY A 54 -9.26 41.95 1.40
CA GLY A 54 -8.40 42.97 0.80
C GLY A 54 -9.16 43.78 -0.25
N GLY A 55 -9.49 45.03 0.07
CA GLY A 55 -10.08 45.99 -0.86
C GLY A 55 -11.55 45.70 -1.27
N PRO A 56 -12.20 46.64 -1.98
CA PRO A 56 -13.64 46.62 -2.25
C PRO A 56 -14.13 45.49 -3.18
N GLU A 57 -13.25 44.59 -3.60
CA GLU A 57 -13.62 43.41 -4.40
C GLU A 57 -13.32 42.14 -3.60
N THR A 58 -14.37 41.55 -3.03
CA THR A 58 -14.29 40.31 -2.27
C THR A 58 -14.01 39.13 -3.21
N ILE A 59 -12.74 38.75 -3.35
CA ILE A 59 -12.36 37.53 -4.08
C ILE A 59 -12.57 36.33 -3.15
N LYS A 60 -13.65 35.59 -3.34
CA LYS A 60 -13.84 34.27 -2.70
C LYS A 60 -12.95 33.24 -3.39
N GLY A 61 -11.70 33.12 -2.95
CA GLY A 61 -10.80 32.05 -3.35
C GLY A 61 -10.95 30.83 -2.43
N TYR A 62 -11.27 29.67 -2.99
CA TYR A 62 -11.14 28.40 -2.26
C TYR A 62 -9.69 27.94 -2.33
N VAL A 63 -8.99 27.89 -1.19
CA VAL A 63 -7.68 27.25 -1.08
C VAL A 63 -7.92 25.82 -0.62
N SER A 64 -7.93 24.88 -1.57
CA SER A 64 -7.92 23.45 -1.24
C SER A 64 -6.54 23.08 -0.73
N ILE A 65 -6.38 22.95 0.59
CA ILE A 65 -5.19 22.35 1.19
C ILE A 65 -5.27 20.87 0.82
N MET A 66 -4.46 20.42 -0.13
CA MET A 66 -4.31 19.00 -0.44
C MET A 66 -3.65 18.33 0.77
N VAL A 67 -4.48 17.87 1.71
CA VAL A 67 -4.04 16.87 2.69
C VAL A 67 -3.55 15.71 1.86
N ASP A 68 -2.28 15.36 2.05
CA ASP A 68 -1.63 14.32 1.28
C ASP A 68 -2.51 13.06 1.21
N ASP A 69 -2.86 12.68 -0.01
CA ASP A 69 -3.76 11.57 -0.36
C ASP A 69 -3.11 10.19 -0.09
N VAL A 70 -2.22 10.12 0.90
CA VAL A 70 -1.54 8.90 1.32
C VAL A 70 -2.21 8.37 2.58
N PRO A 71 -2.78 7.15 2.55
CA PRO A 71 -3.40 6.55 3.71
C PRO A 71 -2.44 6.40 4.88
N PRO A 72 -2.88 6.64 6.13
CA PRO A 72 -2.04 6.42 7.30
C PRO A 72 -1.74 4.93 7.55
N ILE A 73 -2.62 4.05 7.08
CA ILE A 73 -2.47 2.59 7.14
C ILE A 73 -2.83 2.02 5.77
N ILE A 74 -1.99 1.14 5.26
CA ILE A 74 -2.18 0.40 4.02
C ILE A 74 -2.13 -1.09 4.36
N ASN A 75 -3.22 -1.80 4.09
CA ASN A 75 -3.26 -3.25 4.15
C ASN A 75 -2.91 -3.81 2.77
N ILE A 76 -1.95 -4.73 2.73
CA ILE A 76 -1.46 -5.37 1.51
C ILE A 76 -1.66 -6.88 1.66
N ALA A 77 -2.45 -7.49 0.79
CA ALA A 77 -2.59 -8.94 0.70
C ALA A 77 -1.90 -9.44 -0.58
N ILE A 78 -0.95 -10.35 -0.44
CA ILE A 78 -0.18 -10.89 -1.55
C ILE A 78 -0.47 -12.38 -1.70
N ALA A 79 -1.01 -12.77 -2.86
CA ALA A 79 -1.33 -14.15 -3.21
C ALA A 79 -0.48 -14.63 -4.39
N LEU A 80 -0.22 -15.94 -4.43
CA LEU A 80 0.54 -16.61 -5.49
C LEU A 80 -0.25 -17.80 -6.01
N LYS A 81 -0.38 -17.90 -7.34
CA LYS A 81 -1.01 -19.04 -8.02
C LYS A 81 -0.11 -19.56 -9.13
N ILE A 82 0.12 -20.87 -9.20
CA ILE A 82 0.97 -21.44 -10.25
C ILE A 82 0.25 -21.39 -11.61
N GLN A 83 0.93 -20.87 -12.62
CA GLN A 83 0.41 -20.74 -13.99
C GLN A 83 0.78 -21.98 -14.83
N PRO A 84 -0.03 -22.34 -15.85
CA PRO A 84 -1.16 -21.58 -16.41
C PRO A 84 -2.52 -21.83 -15.73
N ASN A 85 -2.63 -22.82 -14.85
CA ASN A 85 -3.92 -23.32 -14.38
C ASN A 85 -4.45 -22.63 -13.09
N ASP A 86 -3.84 -21.53 -12.66
CA ASP A 86 -4.12 -20.90 -11.36
C ASP A 86 -4.10 -21.90 -10.18
N GLY A 87 -3.15 -22.84 -10.22
CA GLY A 87 -3.04 -23.89 -9.21
C GLY A 87 -2.57 -23.36 -7.86
N PRO A 88 -2.76 -24.14 -6.78
CA PRO A 88 -2.39 -23.71 -5.44
C PRO A 88 -0.86 -23.65 -5.24
N VAL A 89 -0.42 -22.64 -4.51
CA VAL A 89 0.88 -22.62 -3.84
C VAL A 89 0.72 -23.19 -2.44
N PHE A 90 1.81 -23.66 -1.83
CA PHE A 90 1.79 -24.27 -0.51
C PHE A 90 2.83 -23.65 0.40
N PHE A 91 2.58 -23.71 1.70
CA PHE A 91 3.54 -23.33 2.71
C PHE A 91 3.61 -24.37 3.83
N LYS A 92 4.68 -24.30 4.61
CA LYS A 92 4.86 -25.12 5.81
C LYS A 92 5.15 -24.22 7.00
N VAL A 93 4.57 -24.56 8.15
CA VAL A 93 4.98 -23.99 9.45
C VAL A 93 6.21 -24.77 9.93
N ASP A 94 7.36 -24.10 9.98
CA ASP A 94 8.63 -24.68 10.41
C ASP A 94 8.99 -24.32 11.88
N GLY A 95 8.22 -23.44 12.53
CA GLY A 95 8.45 -23.04 13.92
C GLY A 95 9.75 -22.26 14.08
N THR A 96 10.52 -22.50 15.14
CA THR A 96 11.76 -21.76 15.43
C THR A 96 13.01 -22.36 14.78
N ARG A 97 12.85 -23.32 13.86
CA ARG A 97 13.98 -24.04 13.27
C ARG A 97 14.80 -23.19 12.27
N PHE A 98 14.17 -22.22 11.63
CA PHE A 98 14.79 -21.35 10.63
C PHE A 98 14.57 -19.88 10.98
N GLY A 99 15.08 -18.97 10.14
CA GLY A 99 14.97 -17.53 10.38
C GLY A 99 13.54 -17.01 10.41
N GLN A 100 12.61 -17.69 9.72
CA GLN A 100 11.18 -17.41 9.76
C GLN A 100 10.36 -18.65 10.12
N SER A 101 9.20 -18.42 10.73
CA SER A 101 8.33 -19.49 11.23
C SER A 101 7.57 -20.25 10.14
N ARG A 102 7.50 -19.68 8.93
CA ARG A 102 6.74 -20.19 7.78
C ARG A 102 7.61 -20.18 6.54
N THR A 103 7.51 -21.22 5.73
CA THR A 103 8.23 -21.36 4.45
C THR A 103 7.25 -21.47 3.30
N ILE A 104 7.32 -20.56 2.33
CA ILE A 104 6.62 -20.66 1.05
C ILE A 104 7.36 -21.66 0.15
N LYS A 105 6.63 -22.52 -0.53
CA LYS A 105 7.19 -23.55 -1.40
C LYS A 105 6.90 -23.21 -2.85
N LEU A 106 7.96 -23.04 -3.64
CA LEU A 106 7.87 -22.71 -5.06
C LEU A 106 8.64 -23.75 -5.88
N LEU A 107 8.14 -24.07 -7.06
CA LEU A 107 8.89 -24.77 -8.11
C LEU A 107 9.79 -23.79 -8.86
N THR A 108 10.99 -24.24 -9.21
CA THR A 108 11.91 -23.57 -10.16
C THR A 108 11.44 -23.74 -11.60
N GLY A 109 11.74 -22.77 -12.48
CA GLY A 109 11.38 -22.85 -13.90
C GLY A 109 9.86 -22.86 -14.13
N SER A 110 9.12 -22.23 -13.23
CA SER A 110 7.67 -22.13 -13.26
C SER A 110 7.24 -20.67 -13.17
N LYS A 111 6.07 -20.37 -13.73
CA LYS A 111 5.47 -19.03 -13.67
C LYS A 111 4.38 -18.99 -12.62
N TYR A 112 4.27 -17.88 -11.92
CA TYR A 112 3.24 -17.63 -10.93
C TYR A 112 2.51 -16.35 -11.27
N LYS A 113 1.19 -16.36 -11.13
CA LYS A 113 0.40 -15.15 -11.05
C LYS A 113 0.53 -14.62 -9.63
N VAL A 114 1.03 -13.40 -9.52
CA VAL A 114 1.02 -12.62 -8.29
C VAL A 114 -0.23 -11.77 -8.29
N GLU A 115 -0.98 -11.81 -7.20
CA GLU A 115 -2.14 -10.95 -6.99
C GLU A 115 -1.89 -10.13 -5.73
N VAL A 116 -1.90 -8.81 -5.89
CA VAL A 116 -1.71 -7.85 -4.80
C VAL A 116 -3.02 -7.10 -4.62
N VAL A 117 -3.66 -7.30 -3.47
CA VAL A 117 -4.87 -6.57 -3.08
C VAL A 117 -4.47 -5.54 -2.04
N MET A 118 -4.84 -4.28 -2.26
CA MET A 118 -4.50 -3.19 -1.34
C MET A 118 -5.74 -2.47 -0.85
N LYS A 119 -5.70 -2.05 0.41
CA LYS A 119 -6.73 -1.25 1.05
C LYS A 119 -6.09 -0.13 1.89
N PRO A 120 -6.49 1.13 1.78
CA PRO A 120 -7.57 1.64 0.91
C PRO A 120 -7.15 1.80 -0.57
N ALA A 121 -8.12 2.04 -1.46
CA ALA A 121 -7.93 2.03 -2.92
C ALA A 121 -7.01 3.14 -3.48
N ASN A 122 -6.72 4.19 -2.72
CA ASN A 122 -5.81 5.28 -3.12
C ASN A 122 -4.33 4.97 -2.85
N ALA A 123 -4.00 3.76 -2.38
CA ALA A 123 -2.64 3.26 -2.41
C ALA A 123 -2.28 2.75 -3.82
N ASP A 124 -1.55 3.54 -4.61
CA ASP A 124 -1.15 3.18 -5.96
C ASP A 124 0.22 2.46 -5.98
N ALA A 125 0.24 1.19 -6.40
CA ALA A 125 1.46 0.39 -6.57
C ALA A 125 1.83 0.25 -8.05
N THR A 126 3.13 0.19 -8.34
CA THR A 126 3.66 0.18 -9.71
C THR A 126 4.42 -1.10 -10.04
N THR A 127 5.34 -1.49 -9.16
CA THR A 127 6.22 -2.64 -9.38
C THR A 127 6.36 -3.44 -8.09
N MET A 128 6.60 -4.73 -8.24
CA MET A 128 6.96 -5.63 -7.16
C MET A 128 8.29 -6.31 -7.48
N ASN A 129 9.19 -6.41 -6.52
CA ASN A 129 10.40 -7.20 -6.63
C ASN A 129 10.28 -8.46 -5.78
N ILE A 130 10.65 -9.63 -6.33
CA ILE A 130 10.77 -10.88 -5.58
C ILE A 130 12.13 -11.50 -5.89
N GLY A 131 13.04 -11.44 -4.93
CA GLY A 131 14.37 -12.06 -5.03
C GLY A 131 15.21 -11.51 -6.18
N GLY A 132 15.09 -10.22 -6.50
CA GLY A 132 15.79 -9.56 -7.59
C GLY A 132 15.02 -9.55 -8.92
N ILE A 133 13.91 -10.28 -9.03
CA ILE A 133 13.07 -10.29 -10.23
C ILE A 133 12.03 -9.19 -10.11
N THR A 134 12.06 -8.23 -11.03
CA THR A 134 11.12 -7.11 -11.08
C THR A 134 9.88 -7.50 -11.87
N ILE A 135 8.72 -7.29 -11.26
CA ILE A 135 7.40 -7.68 -11.75
C ILE A 135 6.58 -6.40 -11.91
N PRO A 136 6.20 -6.01 -13.14
CA PRO A 136 5.26 -4.92 -13.33
C PRO A 136 3.89 -5.33 -12.78
N LEU A 137 3.25 -4.42 -12.05
CA LEU A 137 1.91 -4.63 -11.51
C LEU A 137 0.88 -3.93 -12.39
N GLU A 138 -0.05 -4.70 -12.96
CA GLU A 138 -1.14 -4.21 -13.79
C GLU A 138 -2.44 -4.17 -12.99
N GLN A 139 -3.04 -2.98 -12.87
CA GLN A 139 -4.32 -2.82 -12.19
C GLN A 139 -5.42 -3.59 -12.94
N GLN A 140 -6.10 -4.48 -12.22
CA GLN A 140 -7.20 -5.28 -12.77
C GLN A 140 -8.56 -4.71 -12.41
N SER A 141 -8.70 -4.28 -11.16
CA SER A 141 -9.94 -3.69 -10.64
C SER A 141 -9.64 -2.69 -9.53
N LYS A 142 -10.50 -1.69 -9.41
CA LYS A 142 -10.45 -0.67 -8.36
C LYS A 142 -11.89 -0.34 -7.96
N ASP A 143 -12.19 -0.46 -6.68
CA ASP A 143 -13.42 0.01 -6.07
C ASP A 143 -13.11 1.11 -5.05
N GLU A 144 -14.09 1.55 -4.26
CA GLU A 144 -13.90 2.62 -3.27
C GLU A 144 -13.01 2.18 -2.09
N GLU A 145 -12.98 0.88 -1.77
CA GLU A 145 -12.29 0.34 -0.59
C GLU A 145 -10.94 -0.30 -0.91
N SER A 146 -10.79 -0.81 -2.13
CA SER A 146 -9.69 -1.67 -2.51
C SER A 146 -9.30 -1.57 -3.98
N VAL A 147 -8.06 -1.94 -4.25
CA VAL A 147 -7.50 -2.05 -5.60
C VAL A 147 -6.76 -3.37 -5.74
N VAL A 148 -6.88 -4.01 -6.90
CA VAL A 148 -6.28 -5.31 -7.20
C VAL A 148 -5.33 -5.16 -8.37
N TYR A 149 -4.11 -5.64 -8.18
CA TYR A 149 -3.07 -5.69 -9.20
C TYR A 149 -2.65 -7.13 -9.46
N HIS A 150 -2.39 -7.45 -10.73
CA HIS A 150 -1.77 -8.71 -11.12
C HIS A 150 -0.39 -8.49 -11.69
N GLY A 151 0.50 -9.45 -11.46
CA GLY A 151 1.83 -9.51 -12.06
C GLY A 151 2.22 -10.96 -12.35
N GLN A 152 3.24 -11.15 -13.18
CA GLN A 152 3.78 -12.47 -13.47
C GLN A 152 5.18 -12.62 -12.86
N TYR A 153 5.32 -13.56 -11.94
CA TYR A 153 6.59 -13.94 -11.35
C TYR A 153 7.14 -15.18 -12.05
N ASP A 154 8.26 -15.04 -12.75
CA ASP A 154 8.94 -16.15 -13.41
C ASP A 154 10.11 -16.63 -12.57
N THR A 155 10.20 -17.94 -12.31
CA THR A 155 11.32 -18.56 -11.58
C THR A 155 12.29 -19.28 -12.50
N GLU A 156 12.24 -19.00 -13.81
CA GLU A 156 13.28 -19.41 -14.74
C GLU A 156 14.66 -18.90 -14.30
N GLY A 157 15.67 -19.77 -14.37
CA GLY A 157 17.02 -19.47 -13.89
C GLY A 157 17.21 -19.49 -12.37
N VAL A 158 16.15 -19.53 -11.56
CA VAL A 158 16.27 -19.61 -10.09
C VAL A 158 16.75 -21.01 -9.66
N PRO A 159 17.87 -21.14 -8.94
CA PRO A 159 18.38 -22.44 -8.54
C PRO A 159 17.52 -23.07 -7.43
N HIS A 160 17.39 -24.39 -7.47
CA HIS A 160 16.66 -25.11 -6.42
C HIS A 160 17.42 -25.05 -5.09
N THR A 161 16.67 -24.97 -3.99
CA THR A 161 17.22 -24.96 -2.63
C THR A 161 17.63 -26.37 -2.20
N LYS A 162 18.81 -26.49 -1.57
CA LYS A 162 19.30 -27.77 -1.05
C LYS A 162 18.37 -28.34 0.03
N SER A 163 18.47 -29.66 0.25
CA SER A 163 17.73 -30.29 1.34
C SER A 163 18.20 -29.74 2.69
N GLY A 164 17.29 -29.61 3.65
CA GLY A 164 17.58 -29.01 4.95
C GLY A 164 17.63 -27.48 4.98
N ASP A 165 17.72 -26.81 3.83
CA ASP A 165 17.95 -25.37 3.74
C ASP A 165 16.70 -24.56 3.35
N ARG A 166 16.74 -23.23 3.58
CA ARG A 166 15.72 -22.23 3.24
C ARG A 166 16.38 -20.95 2.75
N GLN A 167 15.80 -20.32 1.75
CA GLN A 167 16.32 -19.10 1.15
C GLN A 167 15.55 -17.89 1.69
N PRO A 168 16.23 -16.87 2.26
CA PRO A 168 15.62 -15.57 2.51
C PRO A 168 15.49 -14.83 1.18
N VAL A 169 14.27 -14.54 0.77
CA VAL A 169 13.93 -13.85 -0.48
C VAL A 169 13.42 -12.47 -0.13
N GLN A 170 14.16 -11.43 -0.50
CA GLN A 170 13.70 -10.06 -0.35
C GLN A 170 12.49 -9.82 -1.26
N VAL A 171 11.46 -9.19 -0.71
CA VAL A 171 10.26 -8.80 -1.42
C VAL A 171 10.03 -7.32 -1.19
N SER A 172 9.79 -6.57 -2.26
CA SER A 172 9.43 -5.17 -2.16
C SER A 172 8.33 -4.77 -3.12
N ILE A 173 7.58 -3.72 -2.78
CA ILE A 173 6.58 -3.10 -3.66
C ILE A 173 6.82 -1.60 -3.65
N GLU A 174 6.87 -1.01 -4.84
CA GLU A 174 7.00 0.45 -5.02
C GLU A 174 5.62 1.11 -5.10
N PHE A 175 5.47 2.20 -4.34
CA PHE A 175 4.27 3.02 -4.34
C PHE A 175 4.60 4.44 -4.78
N GLY A 176 3.75 5.01 -5.64
CA GLY A 176 4.01 6.33 -6.21
C GLY A 176 4.09 7.45 -5.17
N LYS A 177 3.23 7.40 -4.14
CA LYS A 177 3.17 8.42 -3.09
C LYS A 177 3.54 7.92 -1.69
N ALA A 178 3.45 6.61 -1.45
CA ALA A 178 3.55 6.05 -0.10
C ALA A 178 4.94 5.47 0.24
N GLY A 179 5.89 5.52 -0.71
CA GLY A 179 7.24 4.98 -0.56
C GLY A 179 7.34 3.52 -0.96
N GLN A 180 8.21 2.77 -0.30
CA GLN A 180 8.44 1.36 -0.58
C GLN A 180 7.95 0.47 0.57
N PHE A 181 7.34 -0.66 0.25
CA PHE A 181 7.15 -1.76 1.19
C PHE A 181 8.31 -2.74 1.02
N GLU A 182 8.90 -3.23 2.11
CA GLU A 182 9.94 -4.26 2.06
C GLU A 182 9.76 -5.32 3.15
N THR A 183 9.92 -6.59 2.78
CA THR A 183 9.92 -7.73 3.69
C THR A 183 10.87 -8.83 3.20
N ILE A 184 11.06 -9.87 4.01
CA ILE A 184 11.85 -11.05 3.66
C ILE A 184 10.97 -12.28 3.81
N TRP A 185 10.68 -12.94 2.69
CA TRP A 185 10.02 -14.24 2.70
C TRP A 185 11.03 -15.36 2.87
N GLN A 186 10.69 -16.34 3.69
CA GLN A 186 11.43 -17.59 3.70
C GLN A 186 10.85 -18.53 2.65
N VAL A 187 11.65 -18.87 1.65
CA VAL A 187 11.22 -19.67 0.50
C VAL A 187 12.05 -20.94 0.39
N LYS A 188 11.42 -22.00 -0.10
CA LYS A 188 12.12 -23.19 -0.59
C LYS A 188 11.77 -23.44 -2.04
N TYR A 189 12.78 -23.35 -2.90
CA TYR A 189 12.67 -23.68 -4.31
C TYR A 189 12.88 -25.17 -4.52
N TYR A 190 11.84 -25.85 -4.98
CA TYR A 190 11.86 -27.25 -5.36
C TYR A 190 12.12 -27.36 -6.86
N ASN A 191 12.89 -28.37 -7.24
CA ASN A 191 12.94 -28.80 -8.63
C ASN A 191 11.54 -29.29 -9.05
N TYR A 192 11.14 -29.03 -10.29
CA TYR A 192 9.88 -29.51 -10.89
C TYR A 192 9.64 -31.02 -10.68
N TYR A 193 10.69 -31.85 -10.74
CA TYR A 193 10.58 -33.29 -10.50
C TYR A 193 10.18 -33.66 -9.05
N LYS A 194 10.25 -32.72 -8.11
CA LYS A 194 9.84 -32.87 -6.71
C LYS A 194 8.52 -32.14 -6.39
N ARG A 195 7.65 -31.95 -7.39
CA ARG A 195 6.36 -31.25 -7.22
C ARG A 195 5.50 -31.81 -6.08
N ASP A 196 5.48 -33.12 -5.89
CA ASP A 196 4.67 -33.74 -4.83
C ASP A 196 5.14 -33.30 -3.43
N GLN A 197 6.45 -33.08 -3.25
CA GLN A 197 7.02 -32.56 -2.00
C GLN A 197 6.78 -31.05 -1.83
N CYS A 198 6.73 -30.33 -2.96
CA CYS A 198 6.38 -28.92 -3.00
C CYS A 198 4.93 -28.70 -2.54
N GLN A 199 4.02 -29.62 -2.90
CA GLN A 199 2.60 -29.52 -2.60
C GLN A 199 2.19 -30.06 -1.21
N PHE A 200 3.13 -30.61 -0.45
CA PHE A 200 2.82 -31.08 0.91
C PHE A 200 2.65 -29.90 1.89
N GLY A 201 1.67 -29.96 2.78
CA GLY A 201 1.49 -28.95 3.83
C GLY A 201 0.20 -28.15 3.65
N ASN A 202 0.23 -26.88 4.06
CA ASN A 202 -0.95 -26.01 4.01
C ASN A 202 -1.02 -25.33 2.64
N LYS A 203 -2.24 -25.16 2.13
CA LYS A 203 -2.48 -24.32 0.96
C LYS A 203 -2.16 -22.87 1.33
N PHE A 204 -1.44 -22.19 0.47
CA PHE A 204 -1.13 -20.78 0.57
C PHE A 204 -2.23 -19.99 -0.14
N THR A 205 -2.95 -19.18 0.62
CA THR A 205 -4.00 -18.31 0.10
C THR A 205 -3.41 -16.93 -0.17
N ASN A 206 -2.87 -16.30 0.86
CA ASN A 206 -2.21 -15.00 0.79
C ASN A 206 -1.31 -14.77 2.02
N ILE A 207 -0.53 -13.70 1.97
CA ILE A 207 0.05 -13.07 3.17
C ILE A 207 -0.50 -11.67 3.26
N GLU A 208 -1.04 -11.34 4.41
CA GLU A 208 -1.58 -10.02 4.73
C GLU A 208 -0.59 -9.24 5.59
N TYR A 209 -0.34 -8.02 5.18
CA TYR A 209 0.50 -7.05 5.85
C TYR A 209 -0.34 -5.83 6.22
N GLU A 210 -0.18 -5.36 7.46
CA GLU A 210 -0.63 -4.02 7.86
C GLU A 210 0.59 -3.11 7.91
N CYS A 211 0.60 -2.09 7.05
CA CYS A 211 1.75 -1.22 6.86
C CYS A 211 1.41 0.24 7.17
N LYS A 212 2.37 0.96 7.74
CA LYS A 212 2.29 2.41 7.99
C LYS A 212 3.39 3.13 7.21
N PRO A 213 3.07 4.01 6.26
CA PRO A 213 4.07 4.86 5.61
C PRO A 213 4.85 5.69 6.64
N ASN A 214 6.17 5.81 6.47
CA ASN A 214 6.99 6.66 7.32
C ASN A 214 6.83 8.16 6.96
N GLU A 215 7.30 9.03 7.85
CA GLU A 215 7.20 10.49 7.69
C GLU A 215 7.87 10.98 6.39
N THR A 216 8.97 10.34 5.99
CA THR A 216 9.74 10.69 4.78
C THR A 216 9.22 10.04 3.51
N ARG A 217 8.15 9.21 3.58
CA ARG A 217 7.56 8.45 2.47
C ARG A 217 8.58 7.66 1.65
N SER A 218 9.58 7.11 2.33
CA SER A 218 10.62 6.30 1.71
C SER A 218 10.40 4.81 1.93
N LEU A 219 10.03 4.41 3.16
CA LEU A 219 9.89 3.01 3.55
C LEU A 219 8.73 2.87 4.53
N MET A 220 7.86 1.88 4.31
CA MET A 220 6.75 1.58 5.21
C MET A 220 7.21 0.71 6.38
N TRP A 221 6.61 0.91 7.55
CA TRP A 221 6.75 0.01 8.69
C TRP A 221 5.68 -1.08 8.64
N ILE A 222 6.09 -2.32 8.88
CA ILE A 222 5.17 -3.47 8.97
C ILE A 222 4.77 -3.65 10.44
N ASN A 223 3.50 -3.44 10.75
CA ASN A 223 2.96 -3.64 12.11
C ASN A 223 2.56 -5.09 12.34
N LYS A 224 2.04 -5.75 11.30
CA LYS A 224 1.45 -7.07 11.38
C LYS A 224 1.69 -7.85 10.10
N GLU A 225 1.92 -9.15 10.25
CA GLU A 225 2.01 -10.14 9.16
C GLU A 225 1.16 -11.36 9.52
N VAL A 226 0.34 -11.83 8.57
CA VAL A 226 -0.50 -13.02 8.72
C VAL A 226 -0.42 -13.86 7.44
N PHE A 227 -0.01 -15.14 7.53
CA PHE A 227 -0.19 -16.05 6.38
C PHE A 227 -1.48 -16.84 6.51
N ASN A 228 -2.20 -16.94 5.40
CA ASN A 228 -3.44 -17.69 5.24
C ASN A 228 -3.34 -18.74 4.13
#